data_AF-A0A818K5K8-F1
#
_entry.id   AF-A0A818K5K8-F1
#
_cell.length_a   1.000
_cell.length_b   1.000
_cell.length_c   1.000
_cell.angle_alpha   90.00
_cell.angle_beta   90.00
_cell.angle_gamma   90.00
#
_symmetry.space_group_name_H-M   'P 1'
#
loop_
_entity.id
_entity.type
_entity.pdbx_description
1 polymer ?
#
loop_
_entity_poly.entity_id
_entity_poly.type
_entity_poly.pdbx_seq_one_letter_code
_entity_poly.pdbx_strand_id
1 'polypeptide(L)'
;HQSKGKREFGSAAHISGCAQFPLGRITPLSFPNMEVNKAGKIVVSKTVENCGLFQTCKENEFAVHVYTGKDNNDEPKICVDGKYVISKGINDAGRGLNIVVVSNGKEIIRTGHFDTWKDDSTNLEIFLENLEDNVIIIAVTFDEASLKLSQHSKTLFFDLGSATIQNLKYRDVWALVGQKGIKELSLSMNLEFLVKGVPIRPDPLPYRNDKRREFCSRYDGYGDFCTGTNLDKNLVAIPLINKTLEDNPIYLTPILIIAGISHNSLRMCLETLLMQPGINVENVIVAVDEKFTEPLALIDLFGFRGEKTSNSSTYIEHYEKSLKRVWEIHSNKDKIIVIEEDLILSPDFLYTLALLSETFRKDETIGAIQMWNPNSYDIINGSIELIYRVDQFYGLGYLLRRSFYEKNMKDSFKDCCSKRVWEKWTFSDTSSSSFLMPDVSRVFRRPIDGNRINTKHVETLFNRRRRTCLNPFPPLSNIDILRKDKYDAQLTKSVNSATLIKSSEGCETINNNVYNLIQSQNTSNTFKYVYHQESLNDVASLLPILSCFELFPYEPLGLYHGILRFNSNQYHFYLVGSKSPHYANV
;
A
#
# COMPACT_ATOMS: atom_id res chain seq x y z
N HIS A 1 19.25 -1.36 43.72
CA HIS A 1 17.87 -1.64 44.18
C HIS A 1 17.00 -2.04 42.99
N GLN A 2 16.42 -3.24 43.09
CA GLN A 2 15.33 -3.87 42.31
C GLN A 2 15.49 -4.11 40.80
N SER A 3 15.84 -5.36 40.49
CA SER A 3 15.53 -6.06 39.23
C SER A 3 14.01 -6.21 39.05
N LYS A 4 13.42 -5.55 38.05
CA LYS A 4 12.09 -5.91 37.55
C LYS A 4 12.25 -7.08 36.57
N GLY A 5 12.07 -8.30 37.05
CA GLY A 5 11.85 -9.46 36.18
C GLY A 5 10.57 -9.26 35.38
N LYS A 6 10.66 -9.36 34.05
CA LYS A 6 9.47 -9.45 33.18
C LYS A 6 8.70 -10.71 33.57
N ARG A 7 7.44 -10.58 34.03
CA ARG A 7 6.54 -11.73 34.14
C ARG A 7 6.20 -12.17 32.72
N GLU A 8 6.50 -13.43 32.41
CA GLU A 8 6.29 -14.03 31.09
C GLU A 8 4.83 -14.47 30.84
N PHE A 9 4.01 -14.48 31.91
CA PHE A 9 2.60 -14.86 31.93
C PHE A 9 1.78 -13.89 32.79
N GLY A 10 0.51 -13.68 32.43
CA GLY A 10 -0.47 -12.95 33.24
C GLY A 10 -0.80 -13.69 34.55
N SER A 11 -1.33 -12.98 35.55
CA SER A 11 -1.80 -13.63 36.78
C SER A 11 -3.06 -14.45 36.50
N ALA A 12 -3.09 -15.71 36.96
CA ALA A 12 -4.21 -16.62 36.75
C ALA A 12 -5.54 -16.00 37.23
N ALA A 13 -6.59 -16.12 36.42
CA ALA A 13 -7.93 -15.73 36.82
C ALA A 13 -8.59 -16.88 37.59
N HIS A 14 -9.19 -16.55 38.73
CA HIS A 14 -10.03 -17.42 39.52
C HIS A 14 -11.41 -16.78 39.63
N ILE A 15 -12.40 -17.37 38.97
CA ILE A 15 -13.76 -16.84 38.92
C ILE A 15 -14.70 -17.90 39.47
N SER A 16 -15.46 -17.59 40.51
CA SER A 16 -16.40 -18.52 41.14
C SER A 16 -17.67 -17.81 41.58
N GLY A 17 -18.84 -18.41 41.34
CA GLY A 17 -20.12 -17.89 41.82
C GLY A 17 -21.32 -18.53 41.14
N CYS A 18 -22.48 -17.94 41.32
CA CYS A 18 -23.77 -18.47 40.84
C CYS A 18 -24.20 -17.75 39.55
N ALA A 19 -24.54 -18.51 38.51
CA ALA A 19 -25.05 -18.01 37.23
C ALA A 19 -26.54 -18.33 37.09
N GLN A 20 -27.35 -17.39 36.57
CA GLN A 20 -28.79 -17.55 36.37
C GLN A 20 -29.16 -17.54 34.88
N PHE A 21 -30.22 -18.25 34.49
CA PHE A 21 -30.83 -18.12 33.16
C PHE A 21 -32.05 -17.16 33.16
N PRO A 22 -32.21 -16.31 32.11
CA PRO A 22 -31.12 -15.82 31.26
C PRO A 22 -30.12 -15.02 32.12
N LEU A 23 -28.87 -14.90 31.67
CA LEU A 23 -27.84 -14.09 32.33
C LEU A 23 -28.20 -12.59 32.36
N GLY A 24 -29.23 -12.18 31.62
CA GLY A 24 -29.67 -10.80 31.43
C GLY A 24 -30.88 -10.63 30.51
N ARG A 25 -31.22 -9.37 30.17
CA ARG A 25 -32.26 -9.06 29.16
C ARG A 25 -31.76 -9.44 27.75
N ILE A 26 -32.52 -10.28 27.05
CA ILE A 26 -32.20 -10.77 25.69
C ILE A 26 -32.95 -9.94 24.64
N THR A 27 -32.29 -9.58 23.54
CA THR A 27 -32.96 -9.03 22.33
C THR A 27 -32.95 -10.09 21.22
N PRO A 28 -34.08 -10.35 20.53
CA PRO A 28 -34.11 -11.33 19.45
C PRO A 28 -33.22 -10.88 18.28
N LEU A 29 -32.34 -11.75 17.83
CA LEU A 29 -31.58 -11.61 16.57
C LEU A 29 -31.92 -12.83 15.72
N SER A 30 -32.48 -12.62 14.53
CA SER A 30 -32.88 -13.71 13.63
C SER A 30 -31.80 -14.01 12.61
N PHE A 31 -31.39 -15.28 12.52
CA PHE A 31 -30.53 -15.83 11.46
C PHE A 31 -31.06 -17.19 11.00
N PRO A 32 -30.65 -17.69 9.81
CA PRO A 32 -31.18 -18.93 9.24
C PRO A 32 -30.78 -20.16 10.06
N ASN A 33 -31.74 -21.03 10.33
CA ASN A 33 -31.50 -22.33 10.94
C ASN A 33 -30.81 -23.27 9.94
N MET A 34 -29.63 -23.77 10.28
CA MET A 34 -29.08 -25.01 9.72
C MET A 34 -28.88 -26.00 10.87
N GLU A 35 -29.45 -27.20 10.73
CA GLU A 35 -29.27 -28.30 11.68
C GLU A 35 -27.83 -28.79 11.64
N VAL A 36 -27.16 -28.88 12.81
CA VAL A 36 -25.83 -29.48 12.93
C VAL A 36 -25.81 -30.52 14.05
N ASN A 37 -25.19 -31.65 13.72
CA ASN A 37 -25.07 -32.90 14.47
C ASN A 37 -24.62 -32.75 15.93
N LYS A 38 -25.27 -33.53 16.82
CA LYS A 38 -24.88 -33.73 18.23
C LYS A 38 -23.74 -34.76 18.39
N ALA A 39 -22.87 -34.43 19.34
CA ALA A 39 -22.19 -35.30 20.31
C ALA A 39 -20.91 -36.06 19.90
N GLY A 40 -19.77 -35.56 20.39
CA GLY A 40 -18.80 -36.41 21.10
C GLY A 40 -19.24 -36.59 22.57
N LYS A 41 -18.89 -37.70 23.21
CA LYS A 41 -19.28 -38.01 24.60
C LYS A 41 -18.51 -37.08 25.57
N ILE A 42 -19.23 -36.15 26.23
CA ILE A 42 -18.64 -35.22 27.21
C ILE A 42 -18.18 -36.01 28.45
N VAL A 43 -16.90 -35.90 28.79
CA VAL A 43 -16.29 -36.57 29.94
C VAL A 43 -16.27 -35.64 31.15
N VAL A 44 -16.59 -36.15 32.34
CA VAL A 44 -16.51 -35.41 33.61
C VAL A 44 -15.40 -36.04 34.46
N SER A 45 -14.53 -35.21 35.02
CA SER A 45 -13.36 -35.67 35.79
C SER A 45 -13.68 -35.91 37.26
N LYS A 46 -13.99 -34.84 37.99
CA LYS A 46 -14.28 -34.86 39.42
C LYS A 46 -15.60 -34.12 39.66
N THR A 47 -16.43 -34.69 40.52
CA THR A 47 -17.59 -34.01 41.09
C THR A 47 -17.20 -33.35 42.41
N VAL A 48 -17.44 -32.05 42.52
CA VAL A 48 -17.22 -31.25 43.73
C VAL A 48 -18.49 -30.51 44.00
N GLU A 49 -19.11 -30.76 45.15
CA GLU A 49 -20.37 -30.12 45.52
C GLU A 49 -20.28 -28.59 45.35
N ASN A 50 -21.27 -28.02 44.65
CA ASN A 50 -21.40 -26.58 44.43
C ASN A 50 -20.14 -25.92 43.80
N CYS A 51 -19.34 -26.68 43.05
CA CYS A 51 -18.03 -26.26 42.52
C CYS A 51 -17.05 -25.69 43.57
N GLY A 52 -17.23 -26.01 44.85
CA GLY A 52 -16.41 -25.51 45.95
C GLY A 52 -16.83 -24.14 46.50
N LEU A 53 -18.00 -23.62 46.14
CA LEU A 53 -18.57 -22.41 46.72
C LEU A 53 -19.10 -22.67 48.14
N PHE A 54 -18.83 -21.75 49.07
CA PHE A 54 -19.27 -21.84 50.47
C PHE A 54 -20.80 -21.71 50.66
N GLN A 55 -21.48 -20.97 49.79
CA GLN A 55 -22.94 -20.78 49.81
C GLN A 55 -23.56 -21.44 48.58
N THR A 56 -24.64 -22.19 48.78
CA THR A 56 -25.39 -22.84 47.71
C THR A 56 -26.11 -21.82 46.84
N CYS A 57 -26.06 -22.03 45.52
CA CYS A 57 -26.78 -21.20 44.56
C CYS A 57 -28.30 -21.39 44.70
N LYS A 58 -29.07 -20.36 44.32
CA LYS A 58 -30.54 -20.43 44.37
C LYS A 58 -31.09 -21.46 43.38
N GLU A 59 -32.35 -21.85 43.54
CA GLU A 59 -33.00 -22.89 42.73
C GLU A 59 -32.98 -22.59 41.22
N ASN A 60 -32.97 -21.32 40.83
CA ASN A 60 -32.86 -20.82 39.44
C ASN A 60 -31.42 -20.52 38.97
N GLU A 61 -30.42 -20.76 39.82
CA GLU A 61 -29.00 -20.53 39.55
C GLU A 61 -28.21 -21.85 39.51
N PHE A 62 -26.99 -21.83 38.96
CA PHE A 62 -26.05 -22.95 39.02
C PHE A 62 -24.65 -22.48 39.36
N ALA A 63 -23.88 -23.35 40.02
CA ALA A 63 -22.52 -23.03 40.44
C ALA A 63 -21.55 -23.06 39.25
N VAL A 64 -20.69 -22.05 39.15
CA VAL A 64 -19.64 -21.96 38.13
C VAL A 64 -18.31 -21.69 38.83
N HIS A 65 -17.28 -22.46 38.47
CA HIS A 65 -15.89 -22.14 38.81
C HIS A 65 -15.00 -22.23 37.57
N VAL A 66 -14.17 -21.22 37.38
CA VAL A 66 -13.32 -21.03 36.21
C VAL A 66 -11.91 -20.67 36.66
N TYR A 67 -10.93 -21.38 36.09
CA TYR A 67 -9.51 -21.21 36.34
C TYR A 67 -8.74 -21.25 35.03
N THR A 68 -7.89 -20.25 34.77
CA THR A 68 -7.18 -20.12 33.48
C THR A 68 -5.77 -20.73 33.49
N GLY A 69 -5.27 -21.17 34.64
CA GLY A 69 -3.88 -21.61 34.79
C GLY A 69 -2.90 -20.47 35.11
N LYS A 70 -1.79 -20.80 35.80
CA LYS A 70 -0.72 -19.85 36.18
C LYS A 70 0.40 -19.74 35.16
N ASP A 71 0.67 -20.83 34.46
CA ASP A 71 1.71 -20.96 33.44
C ASP A 71 1.34 -22.12 32.49
N ASN A 72 2.20 -22.43 31.53
CA ASN A 72 1.97 -23.44 30.51
C ASN A 72 1.91 -24.91 31.00
N ASN A 73 2.17 -25.18 32.28
CA ASN A 73 2.09 -26.53 32.89
C ASN A 73 0.86 -26.71 33.79
N ASP A 74 0.08 -25.66 34.02
CA ASP A 74 -1.08 -25.66 34.91
C ASP A 74 -2.38 -25.44 34.14
N GLU A 75 -2.89 -26.52 33.54
CA GLU A 75 -4.04 -26.50 32.62
C GLU A 75 -5.31 -25.86 33.19
N PRO A 76 -6.16 -25.30 32.31
CA PRO A 76 -7.35 -24.56 32.73
C PRO A 76 -8.38 -25.51 33.33
N LYS A 77 -9.26 -24.97 34.19
CA LYS A 77 -10.35 -25.73 34.81
C LYS A 77 -11.67 -25.00 34.67
N ILE A 78 -12.71 -25.73 34.25
CA ILE A 78 -14.10 -25.23 34.24
C ILE A 78 -14.97 -26.25 34.96
N CYS A 79 -15.66 -25.80 36.00
CA CYS A 79 -16.68 -26.53 36.74
C CYS A 79 -18.05 -25.90 36.53
N VAL A 80 -19.03 -26.73 36.21
CA VAL A 80 -20.43 -26.35 36.03
C VAL A 80 -21.30 -27.26 36.90
N ASP A 81 -22.04 -26.67 37.82
CA ASP A 81 -22.95 -27.32 38.75
C ASP A 81 -22.34 -28.56 39.44
N GLY A 82 -21.13 -28.34 39.95
CA GLY A 82 -20.33 -29.33 40.65
C GLY A 82 -19.62 -30.36 39.77
N LYS A 83 -19.67 -30.25 38.44
CA LYS A 83 -18.98 -31.15 37.51
C LYS A 83 -17.80 -30.44 36.85
N TYR A 84 -16.57 -30.91 37.06
CA TYR A 84 -15.42 -30.43 36.30
C TYR A 84 -15.40 -31.05 34.90
N VAL A 85 -15.56 -30.19 33.90
CA VAL A 85 -15.74 -30.56 32.48
C VAL A 85 -14.51 -30.18 31.64
N ILE A 86 -13.73 -29.20 32.07
CA ILE A 86 -12.41 -28.90 31.51
C ILE A 86 -11.42 -29.03 32.66
N SER A 87 -10.36 -29.82 32.46
CA SER A 87 -9.21 -30.00 33.34
C SER A 87 -8.15 -30.84 32.63
N LYS A 88 -6.93 -30.95 33.19
CA LYS A 88 -5.86 -31.81 32.66
C LYS A 88 -6.38 -33.16 32.16
N GLY A 89 -6.21 -33.41 30.85
CA GLY A 89 -6.57 -34.68 30.20
C GLY A 89 -8.07 -34.93 30.00
N ILE A 90 -8.91 -33.89 30.09
CA ILE A 90 -10.38 -34.01 30.05
C ILE A 90 -10.94 -33.08 28.98
N ASN A 91 -11.71 -33.65 28.05
CA ASN A 91 -12.29 -32.97 26.88
C ASN A 91 -11.26 -32.08 26.14
N ASP A 92 -10.07 -32.64 25.94
CA ASP A 92 -8.97 -32.01 25.20
C ASP A 92 -8.53 -30.63 25.72
N ALA A 93 -8.64 -30.40 27.04
CA ALA A 93 -8.16 -29.18 27.66
C ALA A 93 -6.70 -28.88 27.28
N GLY A 94 -6.44 -27.71 26.70
CA GLY A 94 -5.13 -27.39 26.13
C GLY A 94 -4.94 -25.92 25.76
N ARG A 95 -3.79 -25.60 25.15
CA ARG A 95 -3.41 -24.22 24.75
C ARG A 95 -4.44 -23.61 23.81
N GLY A 96 -4.73 -22.32 23.96
CA GLY A 96 -5.73 -21.63 23.16
C GLY A 96 -7.01 -21.38 23.95
N LEU A 97 -8.16 -21.50 23.28
CA LEU A 97 -9.49 -21.30 23.86
C LEU A 97 -10.13 -22.63 24.25
N ASN A 98 -10.65 -22.70 25.47
CA ASN A 98 -11.40 -23.84 26.00
C ASN A 98 -12.81 -23.37 26.35
N ILE A 99 -13.83 -24.05 25.84
CA ILE A 99 -15.22 -23.59 25.84
C ILE A 99 -16.15 -24.69 26.34
N VAL A 100 -17.12 -24.32 27.17
CA VAL A 100 -18.24 -25.15 27.65
C VAL A 100 -19.55 -24.42 27.37
N VAL A 101 -20.54 -25.13 26.83
CA VAL A 101 -21.88 -24.60 26.54
C VAL A 101 -22.90 -25.30 27.43
N VAL A 102 -23.72 -24.50 28.10
CA VAL A 102 -24.74 -24.94 29.06
C VAL A 102 -26.12 -24.55 28.53
N SER A 103 -27.06 -25.48 28.54
CA SER A 103 -28.45 -25.25 28.14
C SER A 103 -29.25 -24.57 29.26
N ASN A 104 -30.43 -24.03 28.92
CA ASN A 104 -31.37 -23.47 29.89
C ASN A 104 -31.78 -24.46 31.00
N GLY A 105 -31.67 -25.78 30.75
CA GLY A 105 -31.89 -26.84 31.73
C GLY A 105 -30.71 -27.10 32.67
N LYS A 106 -29.67 -26.25 32.67
CA LYS A 106 -28.39 -26.40 33.41
C LYS A 106 -27.56 -27.62 32.98
N GLU A 107 -27.88 -28.20 31.83
CA GLU A 107 -27.13 -29.34 31.29
C GLU A 107 -25.98 -28.85 30.42
N ILE A 108 -24.81 -29.50 30.55
CA ILE A 108 -23.70 -29.24 29.64
C ILE A 108 -23.99 -29.96 28.32
N ILE A 109 -24.13 -29.19 27.25
CA ILE A 109 -24.54 -29.70 25.93
C ILE A 109 -23.39 -29.75 24.92
N ARG A 110 -22.32 -28.98 25.14
CA ARG A 110 -21.17 -28.95 24.22
C ARG A 110 -19.89 -28.51 24.94
N THR A 111 -18.76 -29.00 24.45
CA THR A 111 -17.41 -28.54 24.82
C THR A 111 -16.60 -28.30 23.55
N GLY A 112 -15.56 -27.47 23.61
CA GLY A 112 -14.67 -27.21 22.49
C GLY A 112 -13.30 -26.71 22.94
N HIS A 113 -12.26 -27.15 22.24
CA HIS A 113 -10.88 -26.70 22.41
C HIS A 113 -10.36 -26.20 21.05
N PHE A 114 -9.75 -25.02 21.04
CA PHE A 114 -9.28 -24.35 19.82
C PHE A 114 -7.89 -23.73 20.07
N ASP A 115 -6.84 -24.34 19.50
CA ASP A 115 -5.46 -23.84 19.57
C ASP A 115 -5.23 -22.71 18.56
N THR A 116 -5.80 -21.53 18.84
CA THR A 116 -5.70 -20.31 18.00
C THR A 116 -4.30 -19.66 18.01
N TRP A 117 -3.31 -20.32 18.61
CA TRP A 117 -1.90 -20.02 18.39
C TRP A 117 -1.35 -20.82 17.20
N LYS A 118 -1.69 -22.12 17.15
CA LYS A 118 -1.22 -23.04 16.11
C LYS A 118 -2.05 -22.94 14.82
N ASP A 119 -3.37 -22.95 14.95
CA ASP A 119 -4.32 -23.07 13.85
C ASP A 119 -5.11 -21.76 13.66
N ASP A 120 -5.70 -21.54 12.49
CA ASP A 120 -6.60 -20.40 12.28
C ASP A 120 -7.94 -20.58 13.02
N SER A 121 -8.68 -19.49 13.22
CA SER A 121 -9.92 -19.50 14.01
C SER A 121 -11.16 -19.97 13.27
N THR A 122 -11.05 -20.55 12.07
CA THR A 122 -12.21 -20.93 11.25
C THR A 122 -13.14 -21.91 11.96
N ASN A 123 -12.57 -22.95 12.61
CA ASN A 123 -13.37 -23.93 13.35
C ASN A 123 -14.04 -23.35 14.60
N LEU A 124 -13.42 -22.35 15.22
CA LEU A 124 -14.00 -21.62 16.34
C LEU A 124 -15.18 -20.77 15.88
N GLU A 125 -15.06 -20.10 14.73
CA GLU A 125 -16.15 -19.31 14.13
C GLU A 125 -17.36 -20.21 13.84
N ILE A 126 -17.14 -21.33 13.16
CA ILE A 126 -18.19 -22.33 12.89
C ILE A 126 -18.80 -22.85 14.20
N PHE A 127 -18.01 -23.05 15.26
CA PHE A 127 -18.53 -23.48 16.56
C PHE A 127 -19.47 -22.44 17.18
N LEU A 128 -19.06 -21.16 17.18
CA LEU A 128 -19.78 -20.06 17.82
C LEU A 128 -21.04 -19.64 17.04
N GLU A 129 -20.97 -19.66 15.71
CA GLU A 129 -22.12 -19.35 14.84
C GLU A 129 -23.25 -20.38 14.98
N ASN A 130 -22.88 -21.66 15.19
CA ASN A 130 -23.82 -22.76 15.39
C ASN A 130 -24.29 -22.93 16.84
N LEU A 131 -24.20 -21.87 17.67
CA LEU A 131 -24.79 -21.89 19.00
C LEU A 131 -26.29 -21.59 18.91
N GLU A 132 -27.08 -22.48 19.51
CA GLU A 132 -28.52 -22.27 19.72
C GLU A 132 -28.76 -20.98 20.50
N ASP A 133 -29.88 -20.32 20.24
CA ASP A 133 -30.30 -19.18 21.04
C ASP A 133 -30.60 -19.63 22.48
N ASN A 134 -30.44 -18.71 23.44
CA ASN A 134 -30.68 -18.98 24.87
C ASN A 134 -29.76 -20.04 25.54
N VAL A 135 -28.52 -20.18 25.08
CA VAL A 135 -27.48 -20.96 25.78
C VAL A 135 -26.50 -20.06 26.54
N ILE A 136 -25.90 -20.57 27.61
CA ILE A 136 -24.76 -19.92 28.29
C ILE A 136 -23.46 -20.52 27.77
N ILE A 137 -22.50 -19.67 27.45
CA ILE A 137 -21.15 -20.05 27.07
C ILE A 137 -20.17 -19.69 28.20
N ILE A 138 -19.28 -20.61 28.52
CA ILE A 138 -18.17 -20.39 29.45
C ILE A 138 -16.88 -20.63 28.67
N ALA A 139 -16.03 -19.62 28.51
CA ALA A 139 -14.80 -19.69 27.73
C ALA A 139 -13.60 -19.21 28.53
N VAL A 140 -12.43 -19.83 28.33
CA VAL A 140 -11.15 -19.43 28.95
C VAL A 140 -9.97 -19.56 27.99
N THR A 141 -8.99 -18.68 28.16
CA THR A 141 -7.66 -18.84 27.54
C THR A 141 -6.73 -19.70 28.40
N PHE A 142 -5.80 -20.40 27.74
CA PHE A 142 -4.66 -21.06 28.37
C PHE A 142 -3.40 -20.95 27.51
N ASP A 143 -2.27 -20.65 28.13
CA ASP A 143 -0.96 -20.33 27.51
C ASP A 143 -1.03 -19.17 26.49
N GLU A 144 -1.53 -19.41 25.27
CA GLU A 144 -1.62 -18.40 24.21
C GLU A 144 -2.84 -18.67 23.31
N ALA A 145 -3.62 -17.63 23.02
CA ALA A 145 -4.83 -17.75 22.20
C ALA A 145 -5.04 -16.60 21.20
N SER A 146 -4.13 -15.61 21.15
CA SER A 146 -4.34 -14.35 20.44
C SER A 146 -3.74 -14.32 19.03
N LEU A 147 -2.70 -15.13 18.75
CA LEU A 147 -1.86 -14.97 17.57
C LEU A 147 -2.62 -15.10 16.23
N LYS A 148 -3.51 -16.10 16.11
CA LYS A 148 -4.31 -16.35 14.90
C LYS A 148 -5.81 -16.21 15.15
N LEU A 149 -6.20 -15.50 16.21
CA LEU A 149 -7.61 -15.21 16.50
C LEU A 149 -8.12 -14.09 15.58
N SER A 150 -9.05 -14.41 14.68
CA SER A 150 -9.57 -13.45 13.71
C SER A 150 -10.43 -12.35 14.37
N GLN A 151 -10.64 -11.26 13.64
CA GLN A 151 -11.57 -10.21 14.05
C GLN A 151 -13.03 -10.68 14.07
N HIS A 152 -13.38 -11.65 13.21
CA HIS A 152 -14.72 -12.24 13.17
C HIS A 152 -15.01 -13.01 14.47
N SER A 153 -14.08 -13.87 14.90
CA SER A 153 -14.15 -14.57 16.19
C SER A 153 -14.32 -13.61 17.38
N LYS A 154 -13.57 -12.50 17.39
CA LYS A 154 -13.68 -11.47 18.45
C LYS A 154 -15.06 -10.78 18.45
N THR A 155 -15.67 -10.61 17.28
CA THR A 155 -17.02 -10.05 17.14
C THR A 155 -18.08 -11.03 17.64
N LEU A 156 -17.96 -12.32 17.31
CA LEU A 156 -18.86 -13.36 17.83
C LEU A 156 -18.81 -13.43 19.37
N PHE A 157 -17.64 -13.35 19.99
CA PHE A 157 -17.53 -13.27 21.46
C PHE A 157 -18.07 -11.97 22.06
N PHE A 158 -18.00 -10.86 21.32
CA PHE A 158 -18.62 -9.61 21.73
C PHE A 158 -20.14 -9.73 21.77
N ASP A 159 -20.76 -10.36 20.78
CA ASP A 159 -22.21 -10.62 20.74
C ASP A 159 -22.68 -11.59 21.83
N LEU A 160 -21.76 -12.37 22.38
CA LEU A 160 -21.96 -13.25 23.54
C LEU A 160 -21.75 -12.52 24.89
N GLY A 161 -21.40 -11.22 24.87
CA GLY A 161 -21.26 -10.37 26.06
C GLY A 161 -19.82 -10.07 26.49
N SER A 162 -18.80 -10.43 25.70
CA SER A 162 -17.41 -10.12 26.06
C SER A 162 -16.97 -8.73 25.59
N ALA A 163 -16.90 -7.78 26.51
CA ALA A 163 -16.38 -6.44 26.22
C ALA A 163 -14.84 -6.40 26.04
N THR A 164 -14.11 -7.37 26.60
CA THR A 164 -12.65 -7.33 26.72
C THR A 164 -11.91 -8.16 25.67
N ILE A 165 -12.60 -9.05 24.93
CA ILE A 165 -11.97 -9.94 23.92
C ILE A 165 -11.23 -9.17 22.82
N GLN A 166 -11.69 -7.96 22.50
CA GLN A 166 -11.06 -7.09 21.51
C GLN A 166 -9.63 -6.71 21.89
N ASN A 167 -9.33 -6.68 23.19
CA ASN A 167 -8.05 -6.27 23.75
C ASN A 167 -7.11 -7.46 24.05
N LEU A 168 -7.49 -8.69 23.69
CA LEU A 168 -6.68 -9.88 23.97
C LEU A 168 -5.34 -9.81 23.21
N LYS A 169 -4.24 -9.80 23.97
CA LYS A 169 -2.85 -9.79 23.46
C LYS A 169 -2.14 -11.12 23.76
N TYR A 170 -0.90 -11.21 23.28
CA TYR A 170 -0.05 -12.39 23.43
C TYR A 170 0.07 -12.81 24.90
N ARG A 171 -0.37 -14.06 25.18
CA ARG A 171 -0.41 -14.68 26.53
C ARG A 171 -1.27 -13.94 27.57
N ASP A 172 -2.25 -13.16 27.13
CA ASP A 172 -3.22 -12.56 28.05
C ASP A 172 -4.15 -13.62 28.66
N VAL A 173 -4.53 -13.36 29.91
CA VAL A 173 -5.51 -14.17 30.65
C VAL A 173 -6.90 -13.60 30.40
N TRP A 174 -7.80 -14.44 29.89
CA TRP A 174 -9.17 -14.04 29.60
C TRP A 174 -10.14 -15.18 29.92
N ALA A 175 -11.29 -14.80 30.46
CA ALA A 175 -12.40 -15.69 30.75
C ALA A 175 -13.72 -14.97 30.49
N LEU A 176 -14.72 -15.74 30.07
CA LEU A 176 -16.07 -15.26 29.78
C LEU A 176 -17.08 -16.25 30.35
N VAL A 177 -18.11 -15.70 30.99
CA VAL A 177 -19.41 -16.37 31.18
C VAL A 177 -20.42 -15.47 30.48
N GLY A 178 -20.91 -15.91 29.33
CA GLY A 178 -21.69 -15.10 28.39
C GLY A 178 -22.94 -15.79 27.89
N GLN A 179 -23.78 -15.06 27.19
CA GLN A 179 -25.00 -15.58 26.55
C GLN A 179 -25.32 -14.73 25.32
N LYS A 180 -25.75 -15.39 24.25
CA LYS A 180 -26.12 -14.74 23.00
C LYS A 180 -27.28 -13.75 23.20
N GLY A 181 -27.10 -12.51 22.74
CA GLY A 181 -28.15 -11.48 22.75
C GLY A 181 -28.35 -10.73 24.07
N ILE A 182 -27.43 -10.88 25.03
CA ILE A 182 -27.49 -10.22 26.34
C ILE A 182 -27.19 -8.72 26.28
N LYS A 183 -28.03 -7.88 26.90
CA LYS A 183 -27.80 -6.42 27.03
C LYS A 183 -27.30 -5.96 28.40
N GLU A 184 -27.61 -6.68 29.48
CA GLU A 184 -27.27 -6.32 30.87
C GLU A 184 -26.94 -7.60 31.66
N LEU A 185 -25.75 -7.70 32.25
CA LEU A 185 -25.32 -8.89 33.01
C LEU A 185 -25.82 -8.81 34.46
N SER A 186 -26.66 -9.76 34.90
CA SER A 186 -27.05 -9.89 36.32
C SER A 186 -26.33 -11.08 36.95
N LEU A 187 -25.10 -10.88 37.41
CA LEU A 187 -24.36 -11.86 38.22
C LEU A 187 -24.25 -11.37 39.66
N SER A 188 -24.74 -12.16 40.61
CA SER A 188 -24.55 -11.98 42.05
C SER A 188 -23.21 -12.58 42.51
N MET A 189 -22.10 -12.15 41.90
CA MET A 189 -20.77 -12.68 42.23
C MET A 189 -19.99 -11.74 43.16
N ASN A 190 -19.49 -12.27 44.28
CA ASN A 190 -18.43 -11.63 45.06
C ASN A 190 -17.10 -11.83 44.33
N LEU A 191 -16.61 -10.79 43.64
CA LEU A 191 -15.32 -10.80 42.95
C LEU A 191 -14.56 -9.51 43.28
N GLU A 192 -13.30 -9.65 43.70
CA GLU A 192 -12.29 -8.57 43.72
C GLU A 192 -11.94 -8.05 42.30
N PHE A 193 -12.51 -8.64 41.24
CA PHE A 193 -12.44 -8.14 39.86
C PHE A 193 -13.81 -8.18 39.17
N LEU A 194 -14.87 -7.74 39.87
CA LEU A 194 -16.14 -7.46 39.22
C LEU A 194 -16.00 -6.15 38.41
N VAL A 195 -15.72 -6.26 37.11
CA VAL A 195 -16.01 -5.15 36.18
C VAL A 195 -17.53 -5.04 36.17
N LYS A 196 -18.10 -4.15 36.99
CA LYS A 196 -19.50 -3.72 36.86
C LYS A 196 -19.71 -3.36 35.39
N GLY A 197 -20.60 -4.08 34.71
CA GLY A 197 -21.00 -3.77 33.35
C GLY A 197 -21.64 -2.39 33.31
N VAL A 198 -20.83 -1.36 33.11
CA VAL A 198 -21.30 -0.05 32.69
C VAL A 198 -21.65 -0.22 31.20
N PRO A 199 -22.85 0.19 30.74
CA PRO A 199 -23.11 0.33 29.33
C PRO A 199 -22.20 1.46 28.84
N ILE A 200 -20.98 1.11 28.47
CA ILE A 200 -20.16 1.95 27.64
C ILE A 200 -20.88 1.86 26.29
N ARG A 201 -21.58 2.94 25.91
CA ARG A 201 -21.76 3.21 24.49
C ARG A 201 -20.37 2.98 23.90
N PRO A 202 -20.18 2.04 22.95
CA PRO A 202 -18.88 1.89 22.34
C PRO A 202 -18.44 3.31 22.00
N ASP A 203 -17.24 3.70 22.45
CA ASP A 203 -16.60 4.80 21.77
C ASP A 203 -16.80 4.48 20.28
N PRO A 204 -17.44 5.38 19.51
CA PRO A 204 -17.76 5.11 18.11
C PRO A 204 -16.50 4.49 17.53
N LEU A 205 -16.62 3.27 16.97
CA LEU A 205 -15.53 2.48 16.39
C LEU A 205 -14.41 3.45 16.01
N PRO A 206 -13.25 3.45 16.70
CA PRO A 206 -12.42 4.65 16.81
C PRO A 206 -12.19 5.35 15.47
N TYR A 207 -12.15 4.57 14.39
CA TYR A 207 -12.36 5.03 13.03
C TYR A 207 -13.40 4.10 12.37
N ARG A 208 -14.60 4.59 12.01
CA ARG A 208 -15.49 3.94 11.05
C ARG A 208 -15.68 4.87 9.86
N ASN A 209 -15.28 4.41 8.67
CA ASN A 209 -15.33 5.23 7.47
C ASN A 209 -16.66 4.97 6.73
N ASP A 210 -17.73 5.62 7.20
CA ASP A 210 -19.08 5.43 6.63
C ASP A 210 -19.15 5.78 5.14
N LYS A 211 -18.45 6.84 4.71
CA LYS A 211 -18.38 7.23 3.29
C LYS A 211 -17.80 6.11 2.43
N ARG A 212 -16.70 5.49 2.88
CA ARG A 212 -16.06 4.37 2.17
C ARG A 212 -16.93 3.12 2.19
N ARG A 213 -17.61 2.82 3.31
CA ARG A 213 -18.55 1.70 3.39
C ARG A 213 -19.73 1.87 2.44
N GLU A 214 -20.32 3.06 2.40
CA GLU A 214 -21.39 3.40 1.45
C GLU A 214 -20.91 3.23 0.00
N PHE A 215 -19.73 3.76 -0.32
CA PHE A 215 -19.10 3.56 -1.62
C PHE A 215 -18.93 2.07 -1.96
N CYS A 216 -18.32 1.30 -1.07
CA CYS A 216 -18.06 -0.13 -1.24
C CYS A 216 -19.33 -1.00 -1.25
N SER A 217 -20.45 -0.51 -0.74
CA SER A 217 -21.75 -1.19 -0.85
C SER A 217 -22.41 -0.99 -2.22
N ARG A 218 -22.00 0.06 -2.95
CA ARG A 218 -22.56 0.42 -4.26
C ARG A 218 -21.69 -0.05 -5.43
N TYR A 219 -20.38 -0.11 -5.23
CA TYR A 219 -19.41 -0.37 -6.30
C TYR A 219 -18.48 -1.53 -5.93
N ASP A 220 -18.44 -2.53 -6.80
CA ASP A 220 -17.60 -3.72 -6.66
C ASP A 220 -16.23 -3.56 -7.37
N GLY A 221 -15.33 -4.53 -7.20
CA GLY A 221 -14.07 -4.59 -7.95
C GLY A 221 -12.91 -3.77 -7.37
N TYR A 222 -13.11 -3.14 -6.20
CA TYR A 222 -12.07 -2.37 -5.50
C TYR A 222 -11.18 -3.23 -4.57
N GLY A 223 -11.43 -4.54 -4.49
CA GLY A 223 -10.55 -5.50 -3.83
C GLY A 223 -10.31 -5.22 -2.35
N ASP A 224 -9.03 -5.15 -1.95
CA ASP A 224 -8.62 -4.90 -0.57
C ASP A 224 -9.02 -3.50 -0.09
N PHE A 225 -9.33 -2.57 -0.99
CA PHE A 225 -9.85 -1.25 -0.63
C PHE A 225 -11.22 -1.33 0.05
N CYS A 226 -12.03 -2.34 -0.27
CA CYS A 226 -13.40 -2.48 0.25
C CYS A 226 -13.56 -3.62 1.25
N THR A 227 -12.45 -4.17 1.76
CA THR A 227 -12.48 -5.34 2.67
C THR A 227 -11.49 -5.21 3.83
N GLY A 228 -11.64 -6.08 4.83
CA GLY A 228 -10.72 -6.20 5.96
C GLY A 228 -10.50 -4.89 6.72
N THR A 229 -9.25 -4.67 7.15
CA THR A 229 -8.86 -3.50 7.95
C THR A 229 -8.79 -2.20 7.15
N ASN A 230 -8.88 -2.26 5.82
CA ASN A 230 -8.81 -1.07 4.97
C ASN A 230 -10.15 -0.32 4.91
N LEU A 231 -11.27 -1.01 5.09
CA LEU A 231 -12.62 -0.45 4.95
C LEU A 231 -12.86 0.77 5.85
N ASP A 232 -12.20 0.82 7.00
CA ASP A 232 -12.33 1.88 8.00
C ASP A 232 -11.12 2.82 8.07
N LYS A 233 -10.10 2.65 7.21
CA LYS A 233 -8.99 3.60 7.14
C LYS A 233 -9.49 4.94 6.63
N ASN A 234 -9.16 6.03 7.33
CA ASN A 234 -9.45 7.36 6.83
C ASN A 234 -8.56 7.69 5.63
N LEU A 235 -9.17 8.38 4.68
CA LEU A 235 -8.49 8.96 3.54
C LEU A 235 -8.19 10.42 3.90
N VAL A 236 -7.03 10.64 4.49
CA VAL A 236 -6.56 11.98 4.87
C VAL A 236 -5.19 12.23 4.28
N ALA A 237 -4.97 13.47 3.83
CA ALA A 237 -3.70 13.92 3.31
C ALA A 237 -2.62 13.87 4.39
N ILE A 238 -1.39 13.52 3.98
CA ILE A 238 -0.25 13.49 4.89
C ILE A 238 0.32 14.92 5.03
N PRO A 239 0.49 15.45 6.26
CA PRO A 239 1.07 16.78 6.44
C PRO A 239 2.53 16.81 5.98
N LEU A 240 3.00 17.98 5.56
CA LEU A 240 4.38 18.16 5.14
C LEU A 240 5.32 17.95 6.34
N ILE A 241 6.22 16.96 6.23
CA ILE A 241 7.17 16.63 7.29
C ILE A 241 8.28 17.70 7.37
N ASN A 242 8.80 18.12 6.22
CA ASN A 242 9.87 19.11 6.14
C ASN A 242 9.31 20.53 5.96
N LYS A 243 9.18 21.26 7.08
CA LYS A 243 8.65 22.63 7.10
C LYS A 243 9.45 23.64 6.27
N THR A 244 10.72 23.38 5.97
CA THR A 244 11.51 24.27 5.10
C THR A 244 11.00 24.34 3.66
N LEU A 245 10.17 23.37 3.26
CA LEU A 245 9.56 23.31 1.94
C LEU A 245 8.10 23.79 1.93
N GLU A 246 7.56 24.30 3.04
CA GLU A 246 6.15 24.69 3.17
C GLU A 246 5.75 25.78 2.16
N ASP A 247 6.64 26.76 1.94
CA ASP A 247 6.43 27.84 0.96
C ASP A 247 6.79 27.44 -0.48
N ASN A 248 7.16 26.18 -0.73
CA ASN A 248 7.56 25.76 -2.06
C ASN A 248 6.34 25.77 -3.02
N PRO A 249 6.43 26.42 -4.20
CA PRO A 249 5.29 26.57 -5.11
C PRO A 249 4.75 25.25 -5.67
N ILE A 250 5.51 24.15 -5.57
CA ILE A 250 5.05 22.82 -5.99
C ILE A 250 3.83 22.36 -5.20
N TYR A 251 3.73 22.66 -3.91
CA TYR A 251 2.57 22.28 -3.08
C TYR A 251 1.31 23.12 -3.40
N LEU A 252 1.47 24.21 -4.16
CA LEU A 252 0.38 25.06 -4.67
C LEU A 252 0.15 24.90 -6.18
N THR A 253 0.85 23.96 -6.82
CA THR A 253 0.74 23.69 -8.25
C THR A 253 -0.48 22.78 -8.50
N PRO A 254 -1.35 23.11 -9.48
CA PRO A 254 -2.47 22.24 -9.83
C PRO A 254 -2.01 20.85 -10.27
N ILE A 255 -2.72 19.83 -9.83
CA ILE A 255 -2.46 18.43 -10.19
C ILE A 255 -3.65 17.94 -11.02
N LEU A 256 -3.41 17.64 -12.29
CA LEU A 256 -4.36 16.99 -13.18
C LEU A 256 -4.11 15.48 -13.18
N ILE A 257 -5.13 14.70 -12.82
CA ILE A 257 -5.18 13.26 -13.06
C ILE A 257 -6.10 13.01 -14.26
N ILE A 258 -5.60 12.28 -15.25
CA ILE A 258 -6.38 11.89 -16.42
C ILE A 258 -6.90 10.48 -16.18
N ALA A 259 -8.16 10.40 -15.73
CA ALA A 259 -8.83 9.13 -15.49
C ALA A 259 -9.15 8.45 -16.83
N GLY A 260 -8.95 7.14 -16.88
CA GLY A 260 -9.42 6.28 -17.96
C GLY A 260 -10.54 5.37 -17.45
N ILE A 261 -10.49 4.10 -17.83
CA ILE A 261 -11.57 3.14 -17.56
C ILE A 261 -11.21 2.11 -16.49
N SER A 262 -9.98 2.15 -15.96
CA SER A 262 -9.51 1.18 -14.97
C SER A 262 -9.76 1.70 -13.55
N HIS A 263 -10.94 1.43 -13.01
CA HIS A 263 -11.36 1.90 -11.68
C HIS A 263 -10.36 1.56 -10.57
N ASN A 264 -9.78 0.35 -10.58
CA ASN A 264 -8.81 -0.07 -9.59
C ASN A 264 -7.43 0.60 -9.78
N SER A 265 -7.01 0.86 -11.03
CA SER A 265 -5.82 1.67 -11.30
C SER A 265 -5.98 3.07 -10.74
N LEU A 266 -7.10 3.72 -11.09
CA LEU A 266 -7.42 5.06 -10.60
C LEU A 266 -7.40 5.10 -9.07
N ARG A 267 -8.04 4.15 -8.40
CA ARG A 267 -8.01 4.04 -6.93
C ARG A 267 -6.56 4.03 -6.38
N MET A 268 -5.68 3.18 -6.90
CA MET A 268 -4.28 3.11 -6.44
C MET A 268 -3.52 4.42 -6.68
N CYS A 269 -3.80 5.07 -7.81
CA CYS A 269 -3.23 6.37 -8.14
C CYS A 269 -3.67 7.42 -7.10
N LEU A 270 -4.98 7.48 -6.79
CA LEU A 270 -5.53 8.41 -5.79
C LEU A 270 -4.98 8.14 -4.39
N GLU A 271 -4.85 6.86 -3.97
CA GLU A 271 -4.27 6.49 -2.67
C GLU A 271 -2.81 6.95 -2.55
N THR A 272 -1.97 6.64 -3.55
CA THR A 272 -0.55 7.00 -3.49
C THR A 272 -0.31 8.50 -3.69
N LEU A 273 -1.21 9.21 -4.37
CA LEU A 273 -1.20 10.67 -4.44
C LEU A 273 -1.58 11.29 -3.09
N LEU A 274 -2.65 10.82 -2.45
CA LEU A 274 -3.07 11.33 -1.13
C LEU A 274 -2.00 11.10 -0.04
N MET A 275 -1.19 10.05 -0.21
CA MET A 275 -0.04 9.74 0.65
C MET A 275 1.19 10.63 0.41
N GLN A 276 1.17 11.56 -0.54
CA GLN A 276 2.30 12.47 -0.74
C GLN A 276 2.36 13.52 0.37
N PRO A 277 3.47 13.64 1.14
CA PRO A 277 3.58 14.63 2.20
C PRO A 277 3.45 16.06 1.67
N GLY A 278 2.55 16.85 2.26
CA GLY A 278 2.30 18.24 1.87
C GLY A 278 1.34 18.42 0.70
N ILE A 279 0.66 17.36 0.24
CA ILE A 279 -0.34 17.48 -0.82
C ILE A 279 -1.46 18.45 -0.42
N ASN A 280 -1.77 19.36 -1.34
CA ASN A 280 -2.97 20.19 -1.25
C ASN A 280 -4.09 19.55 -2.07
N VAL A 281 -5.05 18.93 -1.39
CA VAL A 281 -6.17 18.19 -1.98
C VAL A 281 -7.08 19.08 -2.85
N GLU A 282 -7.19 20.38 -2.54
CA GLU A 282 -8.04 21.33 -3.27
C GLU A 282 -7.48 21.64 -4.68
N ASN A 283 -6.18 21.44 -4.88
CA ASN A 283 -5.52 21.64 -6.16
C ASN A 283 -5.52 20.37 -7.04
N VAL A 284 -6.11 19.27 -6.57
CA VAL A 284 -6.19 18.01 -7.32
C VAL A 284 -7.49 17.98 -8.12
N ILE A 285 -7.33 17.95 -9.45
CA ILE A 285 -8.41 17.81 -10.42
C ILE A 285 -8.28 16.45 -11.09
N VAL A 286 -9.34 15.67 -11.06
CA VAL A 286 -9.44 14.39 -11.77
C VAL A 286 -10.39 14.57 -12.95
N ALA A 287 -9.84 14.56 -14.16
CA ALA A 287 -10.61 14.69 -15.39
C ALA A 287 -11.22 13.34 -15.78
N VAL A 288 -12.54 13.30 -15.88
CA VAL A 288 -13.35 12.11 -16.15
C VAL A 288 -14.19 12.35 -17.40
N ASP A 289 -14.15 11.43 -18.36
CA ASP A 289 -15.06 11.49 -19.51
C ASP A 289 -16.50 11.30 -19.02
N GLU A 290 -17.41 12.19 -19.44
CA GLU A 290 -18.80 12.21 -18.98
C GLU A 290 -19.57 10.88 -19.18
N LYS A 291 -19.08 10.00 -20.06
CA LYS A 291 -19.58 8.62 -20.21
C LYS A 291 -19.47 7.78 -18.94
N PHE A 292 -18.53 8.09 -18.05
CA PHE A 292 -18.25 7.31 -16.85
C PHE A 292 -18.60 8.10 -15.58
N THR A 293 -19.63 7.66 -14.87
CA THR A 293 -20.12 8.35 -13.66
C THR A 293 -19.56 7.77 -12.36
N GLU A 294 -19.23 6.47 -12.33
CA GLU A 294 -18.66 5.79 -11.17
C GLU A 294 -17.36 6.42 -10.66
N PRO A 295 -16.38 6.80 -11.51
CA PRO A 295 -15.14 7.42 -11.02
C PRO A 295 -15.37 8.67 -10.16
N LEU A 296 -16.45 9.42 -10.40
CA LEU A 296 -16.75 10.64 -9.64
C LEU A 296 -17.06 10.36 -8.17
N ALA A 297 -17.75 9.25 -7.88
CA ALA A 297 -18.01 8.83 -6.50
C ALA A 297 -16.72 8.42 -5.78
N LEU A 298 -15.79 7.77 -6.50
CA LEU A 298 -14.48 7.45 -5.97
C LEU A 298 -13.68 8.73 -5.70
N ILE A 299 -13.66 9.67 -6.64
CA ILE A 299 -12.92 10.94 -6.51
C ILE A 299 -13.39 11.75 -5.30
N ASP A 300 -14.71 11.86 -5.11
CA ASP A 300 -15.31 12.55 -3.96
C ASP A 300 -14.90 11.92 -2.62
N LEU A 301 -14.78 10.59 -2.57
CA LEU A 301 -14.35 9.85 -1.39
C LEU A 301 -12.92 10.24 -0.94
N PHE A 302 -12.04 10.66 -1.87
CA PHE A 302 -10.69 11.16 -1.58
C PHE A 302 -10.64 12.67 -1.30
N GLY A 303 -11.77 13.39 -1.42
CA GLY A 303 -11.83 14.84 -1.27
C GLY A 303 -11.21 15.62 -2.43
N PHE A 304 -11.04 14.99 -3.58
CA PHE A 304 -10.52 15.62 -4.80
C PHE A 304 -11.65 16.17 -5.67
N ARG A 305 -11.31 17.07 -6.60
CA ARG A 305 -12.28 17.67 -7.51
C ARG A 305 -12.43 16.83 -8.79
N GLY A 306 -13.60 16.24 -9.01
CA GLY A 306 -13.93 15.58 -10.27
C GLY A 306 -14.38 16.59 -11.34
N GLU A 307 -13.70 16.63 -12.48
CA GLU A 307 -14.06 17.49 -13.61
C GLU A 307 -14.50 16.65 -14.80
N LYS A 308 -15.73 16.87 -15.27
CA LYS A 308 -16.26 16.18 -16.44
C LYS A 308 -15.72 16.83 -17.72
N THR A 309 -15.20 16.01 -18.63
CA THR A 309 -14.93 16.40 -20.01
C THR A 309 -16.04 15.89 -20.92
N SER A 310 -16.30 16.61 -22.01
CA SER A 310 -17.22 16.14 -23.06
C SER A 310 -16.76 14.80 -23.63
N ASN A 311 -17.72 13.96 -24.00
CA ASN A 311 -17.53 12.64 -24.58
C ASN A 311 -16.39 12.59 -25.60
N SER A 312 -15.46 11.65 -25.41
CA SER A 312 -14.34 11.38 -26.29
C SER A 312 -14.44 10.01 -26.96
N SER A 313 -13.98 9.94 -28.20
CA SER A 313 -13.94 8.69 -28.98
C SER A 313 -12.68 7.87 -28.66
N THR A 314 -11.61 8.55 -28.27
CA THR A 314 -10.31 7.94 -27.94
C THR A 314 -9.77 8.48 -26.63
N TYR A 315 -8.85 7.72 -26.01
CA TYR A 315 -8.14 8.19 -24.83
C TYR A 315 -7.32 9.46 -25.10
N ILE A 316 -6.74 9.59 -26.29
CA ILE A 316 -5.92 10.74 -26.68
C ILE A 316 -6.76 12.01 -26.77
N GLU A 317 -7.97 11.92 -27.32
CA GLU A 317 -8.93 13.02 -27.33
C GLU A 317 -9.34 13.44 -25.92
N HIS A 318 -9.57 12.46 -25.03
CA HIS A 318 -9.84 12.75 -23.61
C HIS A 318 -8.66 13.44 -22.93
N TYR A 319 -7.42 13.01 -23.23
CA TYR A 319 -6.20 13.62 -22.73
C TYR A 319 -6.08 15.09 -23.16
N GLU A 320 -6.29 15.38 -24.45
CA GLU A 320 -6.25 16.73 -25.00
C GLU A 320 -7.27 17.65 -24.32
N LYS A 321 -8.53 17.19 -24.21
CA LYS A 321 -9.60 17.92 -23.54
C LYS A 321 -9.30 18.16 -22.07
N SER A 322 -8.73 17.17 -21.38
CA SER A 322 -8.35 17.27 -19.98
C SER A 322 -7.26 18.33 -19.76
N LEU A 323 -6.24 18.36 -20.63
CA LEU A 323 -5.21 19.41 -20.60
C LEU A 323 -5.81 20.79 -20.86
N LYS A 324 -6.63 20.96 -21.91
CA LYS A 324 -7.29 22.23 -22.20
C LYS A 324 -8.11 22.71 -20.99
N ARG A 325 -8.89 21.82 -20.40
CA ARG A 325 -9.77 22.10 -19.27
C ARG A 325 -9.01 22.55 -18.02
N VAL A 326 -7.90 21.91 -17.65
CA VAL A 326 -7.15 22.32 -16.46
C VAL A 326 -6.54 23.71 -16.61
N TRP A 327 -6.08 24.07 -17.82
CA TRP A 327 -5.55 25.41 -18.10
C TRP A 327 -6.63 26.49 -18.10
N GLU A 328 -7.86 26.17 -18.50
CA GLU A 328 -9.01 27.08 -18.35
C GLU A 328 -9.36 27.34 -16.89
N ILE A 329 -9.40 26.28 -16.07
CA ILE A 329 -9.68 26.38 -14.63
C ILE A 329 -8.58 27.16 -13.91
N HIS A 330 -7.33 26.94 -14.28
CA HIS A 330 -6.15 27.55 -13.66
C HIS A 330 -5.43 28.52 -14.59
N SER A 331 -6.20 29.46 -15.16
CA SER A 331 -5.73 30.44 -16.15
C SER A 331 -4.66 31.41 -15.66
N ASN A 332 -4.39 31.47 -14.35
CA ASN A 332 -3.33 32.28 -13.74
C ASN A 332 -2.05 31.49 -13.38
N LYS A 333 -2.03 30.17 -13.59
CA LYS A 333 -0.88 29.32 -13.28
C LYS A 333 0.05 29.19 -14.48
N ASP A 334 1.34 29.05 -14.20
CA ASP A 334 2.45 28.93 -15.16
C ASP A 334 2.91 27.48 -15.38
N LYS A 335 2.45 26.55 -14.54
CA LYS A 335 2.78 25.13 -14.56
C LYS A 335 1.67 24.30 -13.93
N ILE A 336 1.61 23.03 -14.34
CA ILE A 336 0.72 22.00 -13.78
C ILE A 336 1.48 20.69 -13.63
N ILE A 337 1.02 19.82 -12.75
CA ILE A 337 1.45 18.42 -12.66
C ILE A 337 0.41 17.57 -13.37
N VAL A 338 0.83 16.64 -14.23
CA VAL A 338 -0.05 15.74 -14.98
C VAL A 338 0.28 14.29 -14.64
N ILE A 339 -0.74 13.52 -14.27
CA ILE A 339 -0.64 12.13 -13.82
C ILE A 339 -1.69 11.30 -14.59
N GLU A 340 -1.33 10.10 -15.03
CA GLU A 340 -2.26 9.15 -15.63
C GLU A 340 -2.75 8.11 -14.60
N GLU A 341 -3.96 7.57 -14.80
CA GLU A 341 -4.59 6.64 -13.85
C GLU A 341 -3.78 5.39 -13.50
N ASP A 342 -2.90 4.91 -14.39
CA ASP A 342 -2.15 3.66 -14.22
C ASP A 342 -0.85 3.84 -13.41
N LEU A 343 -0.64 5.03 -12.85
CA LEU A 343 0.56 5.37 -12.09
C LEU A 343 0.35 5.16 -10.59
N ILE A 344 1.29 4.45 -9.99
CA ILE A 344 1.53 4.39 -8.55
C ILE A 344 2.68 5.34 -8.24
N LEU A 345 2.45 6.36 -7.43
CA LEU A 345 3.47 7.38 -7.14
C LEU A 345 4.48 6.87 -6.12
N SER A 346 5.76 7.21 -6.30
CA SER A 346 6.75 6.98 -5.25
C SER A 346 6.50 7.91 -4.05
N PRO A 347 6.93 7.54 -2.83
CA PRO A 347 6.76 8.39 -1.64
C PRO A 347 7.40 9.79 -1.74
N ASP A 348 8.38 9.96 -2.64
CA ASP A 348 9.13 11.19 -2.85
C ASP A 348 8.69 12.00 -4.07
N PHE A 349 7.56 11.66 -4.74
CA PHE A 349 7.17 12.29 -6.00
C PHE A 349 7.05 13.82 -5.88
N LEU A 350 6.23 14.32 -4.93
CA LEU A 350 6.12 15.78 -4.71
C LEU A 350 7.40 16.39 -4.12
N TYR A 351 8.11 15.64 -3.28
CA TYR A 351 9.38 16.08 -2.69
C TYR A 351 10.45 16.32 -3.75
N THR A 352 10.64 15.39 -4.68
CA THR A 352 11.59 15.52 -5.80
C THR A 352 11.21 16.70 -6.70
N LEU A 353 9.91 16.90 -7.00
CA LEU A 353 9.46 18.11 -7.72
C LEU A 353 9.79 19.39 -6.97
N ALA A 354 9.54 19.43 -5.65
CA ALA A 354 9.84 20.59 -4.80
C ALA A 354 11.34 20.93 -4.84
N LEU A 355 12.22 19.93 -4.77
CA LEU A 355 13.67 20.13 -4.89
C LEU A 355 14.10 20.66 -6.27
N LEU A 356 13.44 20.23 -7.35
CA LEU A 356 13.75 20.66 -8.72
C LEU A 356 13.09 21.99 -9.13
N SER A 357 12.12 22.46 -8.34
CA SER A 357 11.27 23.61 -8.66
C SER A 357 12.04 24.88 -9.00
N GLU A 358 13.11 25.17 -8.26
CA GLU A 358 13.90 26.39 -8.43
C GLU A 358 14.75 26.33 -9.71
N THR A 359 15.34 25.17 -10.01
CA THR A 359 16.05 24.96 -11.28
C THR A 359 15.09 25.07 -12.45
N PHE A 360 13.92 24.46 -12.35
CA PHE A 360 12.87 24.57 -13.36
C PHE A 360 12.45 26.01 -13.57
N ARG A 361 12.25 26.80 -12.50
CA ARG A 361 11.89 28.21 -12.61
C ARG A 361 12.97 29.05 -13.30
N LYS A 362 14.25 28.79 -13.01
CA LYS A 362 15.40 29.57 -13.50
C LYS A 362 15.84 29.23 -14.92
N ASP A 363 15.48 28.06 -15.44
CA ASP A 363 15.90 27.61 -16.76
C ASP A 363 14.69 27.36 -17.67
N GLU A 364 14.41 28.34 -18.53
CA GLU A 364 13.29 28.31 -19.48
C GLU A 364 13.45 27.24 -20.57
N THR A 365 14.67 26.73 -20.79
CA THR A 365 14.92 25.64 -21.74
C THR A 365 14.38 24.30 -21.24
N ILE A 366 13.96 24.23 -19.98
CA ILE A 366 13.28 23.04 -19.42
C ILE A 366 11.78 23.16 -19.66
N GLY A 367 11.27 22.37 -20.62
CA GLY A 367 9.85 22.35 -20.98
C GLY A 367 8.98 21.56 -19.98
N ALA A 368 9.54 20.48 -19.43
CA ALA A 368 8.88 19.63 -18.45
C ALA A 368 9.89 18.86 -17.57
N ILE A 369 9.42 18.38 -16.42
CA ILE A 369 10.12 17.39 -15.59
C ILE A 369 9.29 16.10 -15.64
N GLN A 370 9.81 15.04 -16.25
CA GLN A 370 9.16 13.74 -16.30
C GLN A 370 9.70 12.83 -15.20
N MET A 371 8.81 12.08 -14.54
CA MET A 371 9.16 11.25 -13.38
C MET A 371 9.34 9.77 -13.72
N TRP A 372 9.19 9.43 -14.98
CA TRP A 372 9.41 8.08 -15.47
C TRP A 372 10.64 8.02 -16.37
N ASN A 373 11.52 7.08 -16.09
CA ASN A 373 12.66 6.76 -16.94
C ASN A 373 12.44 5.36 -17.56
N PRO A 374 12.36 5.23 -18.90
CA PRO A 374 12.15 3.96 -19.58
C PRO A 374 13.29 2.95 -19.40
N ASN A 375 14.50 3.38 -19.05
CA ASN A 375 15.64 2.52 -18.74
C ASN A 375 15.81 2.22 -17.25
N SER A 376 14.84 2.57 -16.40
CA SER A 376 14.88 2.27 -14.96
C SER A 376 14.55 0.81 -14.64
N TYR A 377 15.27 -0.14 -15.24
CA TYR A 377 15.11 -1.57 -14.94
C TYR A 377 15.81 -1.93 -13.63
N ASP A 378 15.23 -2.88 -12.90
CA ASP A 378 15.74 -3.34 -11.60
C ASP A 378 17.18 -3.86 -11.70
N ILE A 379 17.47 -4.60 -12.77
CA ILE A 379 18.78 -5.19 -13.04
C ILE A 379 19.90 -4.15 -13.26
N ILE A 380 19.57 -2.96 -13.76
CA ILE A 380 20.56 -1.90 -14.01
C ILE A 380 21.07 -1.34 -12.68
N ASN A 381 20.27 -1.40 -11.61
CA ASN A 381 20.63 -0.89 -10.29
C ASN A 381 21.10 0.59 -10.32
N GLY A 382 20.29 1.47 -10.95
CA GLY A 382 20.57 2.90 -11.07
C GLY A 382 20.49 3.68 -9.74
N SER A 383 20.96 4.92 -9.74
CA SER A 383 21.03 5.80 -8.57
C SER A 383 19.75 6.60 -8.33
N ILE A 384 19.29 6.62 -7.07
CA ILE A 384 18.18 7.47 -6.66
C ILE A 384 18.57 8.95 -6.52
N GLU A 385 19.83 9.32 -6.69
CA GLU A 385 20.33 10.68 -6.44
C GLU A 385 20.43 11.54 -7.70
N LEU A 386 20.36 10.90 -8.88
CA LEU A 386 20.70 11.51 -10.15
C LEU A 386 19.45 11.91 -10.94
N ILE A 387 19.54 13.08 -11.55
CA ILE A 387 18.60 13.62 -12.53
C ILE A 387 19.41 13.95 -13.80
N TYR A 388 18.82 13.71 -14.96
CA TYR A 388 19.41 13.96 -16.27
C TYR A 388 18.60 14.99 -17.04
N ARG A 389 19.27 15.71 -17.94
CA ARG A 389 18.60 16.34 -19.08
C ARG A 389 18.45 15.32 -20.20
N VAL A 390 17.32 15.36 -20.90
CA VAL A 390 17.01 14.52 -22.07
C VAL A 390 16.22 15.33 -23.11
N ASP A 391 16.40 15.01 -24.38
CA ASP A 391 15.69 15.68 -25.49
C ASP A 391 14.32 15.04 -25.77
N GLN A 392 14.11 13.84 -25.25
CA GLN A 392 12.94 13.02 -25.54
C GLN A 392 11.93 13.07 -24.38
N PHE A 393 10.65 13.25 -24.72
CA PHE A 393 9.57 13.31 -23.76
C PHE A 393 8.74 12.01 -23.76
N TYR A 394 8.63 11.37 -22.60
CA TYR A 394 7.88 10.12 -22.39
C TYR A 394 6.72 10.26 -21.41
N GLY A 395 6.56 11.45 -20.81
CA GLY A 395 5.50 11.75 -19.86
C GLY A 395 5.50 10.83 -18.64
N LEU A 396 4.33 10.22 -18.37
CA LEU A 396 4.05 9.37 -17.20
C LEU A 396 4.43 10.05 -15.87
N GLY A 397 3.58 10.97 -15.42
CA GLY A 397 3.80 11.74 -14.20
C GLY A 397 4.82 12.85 -14.47
N TYR A 398 4.37 14.06 -14.73
CA TYR A 398 5.28 15.14 -15.12
C TYR A 398 4.79 16.53 -14.71
N LEU A 399 5.74 17.42 -14.43
CA LEU A 399 5.49 18.86 -14.30
C LEU A 399 5.62 19.51 -15.68
N LEU A 400 4.58 20.17 -16.15
CA LEU A 400 4.51 20.80 -17.47
C LEU A 400 4.54 22.33 -17.35
N ARG A 401 5.43 22.97 -18.12
CA ARG A 401 5.42 24.43 -18.27
C ARG A 401 4.29 24.86 -19.20
N ARG A 402 3.56 25.90 -18.82
CA ARG A 402 2.49 26.47 -19.64
C ARG A 402 2.98 26.98 -20.99
N SER A 403 4.07 27.76 -21.01
CA SER A 403 4.61 28.29 -22.26
C SER A 403 5.06 27.19 -23.21
N PHE A 404 5.53 26.04 -22.69
CA PHE A 404 5.84 24.87 -23.51
C PHE A 404 4.58 24.24 -24.10
N TYR A 405 3.53 24.07 -23.30
CA TYR A 405 2.22 23.57 -23.76
C TYR A 405 1.60 24.46 -24.84
N GLU A 406 1.55 25.77 -24.60
CA GLU A 406 0.95 26.74 -25.53
C GLU A 406 1.69 26.76 -26.87
N LYS A 407 3.02 26.65 -26.85
CA LYS A 407 3.84 26.65 -28.05
C LYS A 407 3.77 25.34 -28.84
N ASN A 408 3.77 24.19 -28.16
CA ASN A 408 4.05 22.90 -28.80
C ASN A 408 2.89 21.89 -28.79
N MET A 409 1.86 22.10 -27.98
CA MET A 409 0.79 21.10 -27.77
C MET A 409 -0.62 21.65 -28.06
N LYS A 410 -0.94 22.87 -27.64
CA LYS A 410 -2.33 23.38 -27.58
C LYS A 410 -3.08 23.29 -28.91
N ASP A 411 -2.44 23.73 -29.99
CA ASP A 411 -3.02 23.82 -31.34
C ASP A 411 -2.48 22.75 -32.30
N SER A 412 -1.45 22.01 -31.88
CA SER A 412 -0.73 20.98 -32.66
C SER A 412 -0.80 19.58 -32.02
N PHE A 413 -1.81 19.33 -31.18
CA PHE A 413 -1.90 18.08 -30.40
C PHE A 413 -1.92 16.83 -31.29
N LYS A 414 -2.59 16.90 -32.44
CA LYS A 414 -2.62 15.79 -33.42
C LYS A 414 -1.24 15.51 -34.05
N ASP A 415 -0.41 16.54 -34.17
CA ASP A 415 0.90 16.43 -34.80
C ASP A 415 1.94 15.85 -33.83
N CYS A 416 1.92 16.30 -32.57
CA CYS A 416 2.89 15.86 -31.57
C CYS A 416 2.50 14.62 -30.78
N CYS A 417 1.20 14.47 -30.55
CA CYS A 417 0.67 13.82 -29.36
C CYS A 417 -0.48 12.85 -29.69
N SER A 418 -0.53 12.36 -30.93
CA SER A 418 -1.55 11.43 -31.45
C SER A 418 -1.47 10.00 -30.90
N LYS A 419 -0.36 9.65 -30.25
CA LYS A 419 -0.10 8.35 -29.62
C LYS A 419 -0.05 8.46 -28.10
N ARG A 420 0.06 7.34 -27.38
CA ARG A 420 0.25 7.40 -25.92
C ARG A 420 1.57 8.12 -25.61
N VAL A 421 1.61 8.86 -24.49
CA VAL A 421 2.77 9.71 -24.16
C VAL A 421 4.08 8.93 -24.03
N TRP A 422 4.01 7.69 -23.56
CA TRP A 422 5.17 6.79 -23.46
C TRP A 422 5.68 6.27 -24.80
N GLU A 423 4.92 6.44 -25.89
CA GLU A 423 5.36 6.18 -27.26
C GLU A 423 6.16 7.36 -27.84
N LYS A 424 6.69 8.23 -26.97
CA LYS A 424 7.58 9.37 -27.28
C LYS A 424 6.90 10.41 -28.16
N TRP A 425 6.26 11.39 -27.52
CA TRP A 425 5.74 12.56 -28.24
C TRP A 425 6.88 13.37 -28.84
N THR A 426 6.67 13.82 -30.07
CA THR A 426 7.66 14.57 -30.85
C THR A 426 7.12 15.95 -31.17
N PHE A 427 7.85 17.00 -30.84
CA PHE A 427 7.38 18.37 -31.07
C PHE A 427 8.16 19.02 -32.23
N SER A 428 7.50 19.94 -32.94
CA SER A 428 8.04 20.60 -34.13
C SER A 428 9.19 21.56 -33.85
N ASP A 429 9.23 22.17 -32.65
CA ASP A 429 10.28 23.11 -32.24
C ASP A 429 10.85 22.78 -30.85
N THR A 430 11.63 21.69 -30.78
CA THR A 430 12.40 21.30 -29.58
C THR A 430 13.87 21.69 -29.63
N SER A 431 14.33 22.35 -30.70
CA SER A 431 15.75 22.70 -30.88
C SER A 431 16.36 23.47 -29.69
N SER A 432 15.51 24.15 -28.91
CA SER A 432 15.86 24.94 -27.74
C SER A 432 15.36 24.37 -26.40
N SER A 433 14.58 23.29 -26.41
CA SER A 433 13.91 22.74 -25.22
C SER A 433 14.37 21.31 -24.91
N SER A 434 14.62 21.03 -23.65
CA SER A 434 14.85 19.68 -23.15
C SER A 434 14.02 19.42 -21.89
N PHE A 435 14.12 18.22 -21.35
CA PHE A 435 13.34 17.74 -20.21
C PHE A 435 14.26 17.24 -19.10
N LEU A 436 13.79 17.27 -17.87
CA LEU A 436 14.46 16.60 -16.76
C LEU A 436 13.86 15.22 -16.52
N MET A 437 14.70 14.22 -16.28
CA MET A 437 14.31 12.83 -16.03
C MET A 437 15.18 12.21 -14.93
N PRO A 438 14.61 11.56 -13.90
CA PRO A 438 15.40 10.91 -12.87
C PRO A 438 16.03 9.61 -13.39
N ASP A 439 17.20 9.23 -12.87
CA ASP A 439 17.81 7.92 -13.22
C ASP A 439 16.95 6.75 -12.71
N VAL A 440 16.45 6.85 -11.47
CA VAL A 440 15.43 5.94 -10.93
C VAL A 440 14.05 6.59 -10.98
N SER A 441 13.05 5.90 -11.55
CA SER A 441 11.70 6.48 -11.71
C SER A 441 11.07 6.85 -10.36
N ARG A 442 10.29 7.94 -10.33
CA ARG A 442 9.45 8.40 -9.20
C ARG A 442 7.97 8.09 -9.38
N VAL A 443 7.66 7.31 -10.41
CA VAL A 443 6.38 6.66 -10.59
C VAL A 443 6.62 5.22 -11.04
N PHE A 444 5.75 4.34 -10.58
CA PHE A 444 5.65 2.99 -11.08
C PHE A 444 4.39 2.90 -11.94
N ARG A 445 4.55 2.61 -13.23
CA ARG A 445 3.43 2.28 -14.09
C ARG A 445 3.17 0.78 -14.00
N ARG A 446 1.92 0.40 -13.75
CA ARG A 446 1.54 -1.01 -13.63
C ARG A 446 1.82 -1.79 -14.94
N PRO A 447 2.20 -3.08 -14.84
CA PRO A 447 2.28 -3.97 -16.00
C PRO A 447 0.95 -3.99 -16.77
N ILE A 448 1.04 -4.18 -18.08
CA ILE A 448 -0.15 -4.31 -18.93
C ILE A 448 -0.55 -5.79 -18.93
N ASP A 449 -1.85 -6.06 -18.70
CA ASP A 449 -2.39 -7.42 -18.79
C ASP A 449 -2.13 -8.01 -20.18
N GLY A 450 -1.70 -9.28 -20.22
CA GLY A 450 -1.27 -9.96 -21.46
C GLY A 450 -2.29 -9.90 -22.61
N ASN A 451 -3.58 -9.87 -22.31
CA ASN A 451 -4.66 -9.77 -23.31
C ASN A 451 -4.75 -8.38 -23.99
N ARG A 452 -4.06 -7.36 -23.46
CA ARG A 452 -3.95 -6.01 -24.02
C ARG A 452 -2.57 -5.70 -24.59
N ILE A 453 -1.64 -6.67 -24.54
CA ILE A 453 -0.30 -6.52 -25.09
C ILE A 453 -0.34 -6.86 -26.57
N ASN A 454 -0.27 -5.83 -27.41
CA ASN A 454 -0.29 -6.02 -28.86
C ASN A 454 1.12 -6.23 -29.42
N THR A 455 2.19 -5.95 -28.65
CA THR A 455 3.57 -6.03 -29.15
C THR A 455 4.58 -6.39 -28.05
N LYS A 456 5.67 -7.07 -28.44
CA LYS A 456 6.85 -7.34 -27.60
C LYS A 456 7.47 -6.04 -27.05
N HIS A 457 7.40 -4.95 -27.83
CA HIS A 457 7.86 -3.63 -27.43
C HIS A 457 7.17 -3.14 -26.15
N VAL A 458 5.84 -3.17 -26.11
CA VAL A 458 5.05 -2.74 -24.95
C VAL A 458 5.25 -3.67 -23.75
N GLU A 459 5.36 -4.98 -24.01
CA GLU A 459 5.68 -5.97 -22.98
C GLU A 459 7.03 -5.66 -22.32
N THR A 460 8.09 -5.43 -23.10
CA THR A 460 9.42 -5.12 -22.56
C THR A 460 9.46 -3.78 -21.82
N LEU A 461 8.64 -2.81 -22.24
CA LEU A 461 8.60 -1.49 -21.61
C LEU A 461 7.99 -1.54 -20.20
N PHE A 462 6.91 -2.31 -20.00
CA PHE A 462 6.13 -2.28 -18.75
C PHE A 462 6.13 -3.56 -17.93
N ASN A 463 6.36 -4.73 -18.53
CA ASN A 463 6.25 -6.01 -17.82
C ASN A 463 7.62 -6.53 -17.33
N ARG A 464 8.73 -6.00 -17.84
CA ARG A 464 10.04 -6.23 -17.25
C ARG A 464 10.15 -5.48 -15.91
N ARG A 465 10.70 -6.14 -14.88
CA ARG A 465 10.82 -5.58 -13.53
C ARG A 465 11.56 -4.24 -13.54
N ARG A 466 10.94 -3.21 -12.95
CA ARG A 466 11.44 -1.84 -12.92
C ARG A 466 11.80 -1.41 -11.52
N ARG A 467 12.82 -0.56 -11.40
CA ARG A 467 13.18 0.11 -10.15
C ARG A 467 12.38 1.40 -10.02
N THR A 468 11.80 1.62 -8.86
CA THR A 468 11.14 2.88 -8.48
C THR A 468 11.70 3.32 -7.14
N CYS A 469 11.84 4.63 -6.92
CA CYS A 469 12.35 5.13 -5.65
C CYS A 469 11.35 4.81 -4.53
N LEU A 470 11.82 4.25 -3.42
CA LEU A 470 11.01 4.00 -2.22
C LEU A 470 11.49 4.82 -1.02
N ASN A 471 12.58 5.57 -1.18
CA ASN A 471 13.08 6.48 -0.16
C ASN A 471 12.25 7.78 -0.23
N PRO A 472 11.54 8.20 0.84
CA PRO A 472 10.76 9.44 0.84
C PRO A 472 11.63 10.72 0.76
N PHE A 473 12.90 10.64 1.14
CA PHE A 473 13.83 11.76 1.16
C PHE A 473 15.17 11.38 0.49
N PRO A 474 15.17 11.14 -0.84
CA PRO A 474 16.40 10.81 -1.54
C PRO A 474 17.38 12.01 -1.51
N PRO A 475 18.68 11.75 -1.34
CA PRO A 475 19.69 12.81 -1.33
C PRO A 475 20.04 13.23 -2.76
N LEU A 476 19.14 13.97 -3.42
CA LEU A 476 19.41 14.50 -4.76
C LEU A 476 20.66 15.37 -4.73
N SER A 477 21.58 15.09 -5.64
CA SER A 477 22.86 15.81 -5.72
C SER A 477 22.90 16.80 -6.89
N ASN A 478 23.62 17.90 -6.70
CA ASN A 478 24.00 18.84 -7.76
C ASN A 478 22.83 19.41 -8.60
N ILE A 479 21.66 19.67 -8.00
CA ILE A 479 20.45 20.15 -8.72
C ILE A 479 20.69 21.42 -9.57
N ASP A 480 21.56 22.33 -9.11
CA ASP A 480 21.89 23.56 -9.84
C ASP A 480 22.68 23.29 -11.15
N ILE A 481 23.37 22.14 -11.25
CA ILE A 481 24.10 21.73 -12.45
C ILE A 481 23.17 21.35 -13.60
N LEU A 482 21.89 21.10 -13.32
CA LEU A 482 20.91 20.70 -14.33
C LEU A 482 20.50 21.86 -15.24
N ARG A 483 20.87 23.11 -14.92
CA ARG A 483 20.69 24.25 -15.83
C ARG A 483 21.53 24.07 -17.09
N LYS A 484 20.96 24.35 -18.27
CA LYS A 484 21.54 23.99 -19.58
C LYS A 484 23.04 24.27 -19.69
N ASP A 485 23.47 25.51 -19.52
CA ASP A 485 24.88 25.89 -19.71
C ASP A 485 25.84 25.13 -18.79
N LYS A 486 25.41 24.89 -17.54
CA LYS A 486 26.19 24.14 -16.54
C LYS A 486 26.18 22.65 -16.85
N TYR A 487 25.04 22.12 -17.27
CA TYR A 487 24.87 20.72 -17.62
C TYR A 487 25.71 20.37 -18.84
N ASP A 488 25.67 21.20 -19.88
CA ASP A 488 26.43 21.03 -21.12
C ASP A 488 27.94 21.05 -20.84
N ALA A 489 28.40 22.03 -20.05
CA ALA A 489 29.81 22.13 -19.66
C ALA A 489 30.28 20.91 -18.84
N GLN A 490 29.47 20.48 -17.86
CA GLN A 490 29.79 19.31 -17.04
C GLN A 490 29.75 18.02 -17.85
N LEU A 491 28.76 17.86 -18.72
CA LEU A 491 28.62 16.67 -19.57
C LEU A 491 29.81 16.53 -20.51
N THR A 492 30.20 17.61 -21.20
CA THR A 492 31.40 17.65 -22.05
C THR A 492 32.65 17.26 -21.26
N LYS A 493 32.82 17.82 -20.05
CA LYS A 493 33.96 17.48 -19.18
C LYS A 493 33.94 16.00 -18.81
N SER A 494 32.82 15.48 -18.31
CA SER A 494 32.68 14.09 -17.85
C SER A 494 32.86 13.08 -18.99
N VAL A 495 32.28 13.34 -20.16
CA VAL A 495 32.41 12.48 -21.35
C VAL A 495 33.86 12.44 -21.82
N ASN A 496 34.53 13.59 -21.92
CA ASN A 496 35.91 13.62 -22.40
C ASN A 496 36.89 12.97 -21.40
N SER A 497 36.65 13.09 -20.10
CA SER A 497 37.44 12.42 -19.05
C SER A 497 37.11 10.93 -18.83
N ALA A 498 35.99 10.44 -19.37
CA ALA A 498 35.54 9.07 -19.16
C ALA A 498 36.49 8.03 -19.78
N THR A 499 36.68 6.90 -19.09
CA THR A 499 37.49 5.79 -19.58
C THR A 499 36.81 5.14 -20.79
N LEU A 500 37.51 5.06 -21.93
CA LEU A 500 36.97 4.48 -23.16
C LEU A 500 36.88 2.95 -23.06
N ILE A 501 35.68 2.41 -23.28
CA ILE A 501 35.43 0.99 -23.50
C ILE A 501 35.74 0.68 -24.96
N LYS A 502 36.90 0.09 -25.22
CA LYS A 502 37.25 -0.41 -26.56
C LYS A 502 36.44 -1.67 -26.84
N SER A 503 35.75 -1.76 -27.97
CA SER A 503 35.24 -3.04 -28.46
C SER A 503 35.03 -2.96 -29.96
N SER A 504 35.53 -3.95 -30.70
CA SER A 504 35.32 -4.08 -32.13
C SER A 504 34.12 -4.94 -32.50
N GLU A 505 33.60 -5.81 -31.62
CA GLU A 505 32.40 -6.62 -31.88
C GLU A 505 31.89 -7.38 -30.64
N GLY A 506 30.56 -7.38 -30.40
CA GLY A 506 29.84 -8.28 -29.47
C GLY A 506 29.66 -7.81 -28.02
N CYS A 507 28.51 -8.15 -27.40
CA CYS A 507 28.21 -7.83 -26.00
C CYS A 507 29.15 -8.52 -25.00
N GLU A 508 29.59 -9.76 -25.30
CA GLU A 508 30.54 -10.47 -24.43
C GLU A 508 31.85 -9.70 -24.29
N THR A 509 32.39 -9.18 -25.40
CA THR A 509 33.58 -8.35 -25.42
C THR A 509 33.39 -7.08 -24.61
N ILE A 510 32.25 -6.40 -24.78
CA ILE A 510 31.91 -5.18 -24.02
C ILE A 510 31.86 -5.50 -22.52
N ASN A 511 31.15 -6.55 -22.12
CA ASN A 511 30.98 -6.93 -20.73
C ASN A 511 32.32 -7.33 -20.08
N ASN A 512 33.13 -8.11 -20.79
CA ASN A 512 34.47 -8.48 -20.33
C ASN A 512 35.38 -7.26 -20.19
N ASN A 513 35.33 -6.32 -21.14
CA ASN A 513 36.13 -5.10 -21.06
C ASN A 513 35.68 -4.18 -19.93
N VAL A 514 34.37 -4.03 -19.71
CA VAL A 514 33.83 -3.30 -18.55
C VAL A 514 34.29 -3.96 -17.25
N TYR A 515 34.17 -5.28 -17.13
CA TYR A 515 34.61 -6.03 -15.96
C TYR A 515 36.12 -5.83 -15.70
N ASN A 516 36.95 -5.97 -16.73
CA ASN A 516 38.40 -5.78 -16.62
C ASN A 516 38.77 -4.33 -16.25
N LEU A 517 38.07 -3.34 -16.81
CA LEU A 517 38.27 -1.93 -16.48
C LEU A 517 37.91 -1.63 -15.02
N ILE A 518 36.80 -2.19 -14.54
CA ILE A 518 36.38 -2.06 -13.13
C ILE A 518 37.41 -2.69 -12.19
N GLN A 519 37.96 -3.87 -12.53
CA GLN A 519 38.97 -4.55 -11.72
C GLN A 519 40.36 -3.87 -11.76
N SER A 520 40.72 -3.25 -12.89
CA SER A 520 42.05 -2.64 -13.09
C SER A 520 42.13 -1.18 -12.66
N GLN A 521 41.02 -0.44 -12.63
CA GLN A 521 40.99 0.97 -12.27
C GLN A 521 40.43 1.18 -10.85
N ASN A 522 41.31 1.30 -9.86
CA ASN A 522 40.93 1.66 -8.48
C ASN A 522 40.40 3.11 -8.32
N THR A 523 40.23 3.90 -9.39
CA THR A 523 39.93 5.34 -9.29
C THR A 523 38.87 5.91 -10.24
N SER A 524 38.58 5.30 -11.39
CA SER A 524 37.59 5.85 -12.33
C SER A 524 36.27 5.11 -12.25
N ASN A 525 35.23 5.80 -11.81
CA ASN A 525 33.87 5.26 -11.78
C ASN A 525 33.06 5.67 -13.03
N THR A 526 33.74 6.09 -14.10
CA THR A 526 33.10 6.70 -15.26
C THR A 526 33.64 6.13 -16.57
N PHE A 527 32.75 5.57 -17.38
CA PHE A 527 33.08 4.89 -18.62
C PHE A 527 32.30 5.47 -19.81
N LYS A 528 32.90 5.42 -20.99
CA LYS A 528 32.23 5.76 -22.24
C LYS A 528 32.38 4.67 -23.29
N TYR A 529 31.35 4.49 -24.10
CA TYR A 529 31.38 3.72 -25.35
C TYR A 529 30.98 4.67 -26.48
N VAL A 530 31.76 4.72 -27.56
CA VAL A 530 31.51 5.63 -28.68
C VAL A 530 30.90 4.85 -29.84
N TYR A 531 29.68 5.22 -30.25
CA TYR A 531 28.99 4.62 -31.40
C TYR A 531 29.05 5.54 -32.62
N HIS A 532 29.06 4.94 -33.82
CA HIS A 532 29.11 5.69 -35.07
C HIS A 532 27.80 6.41 -35.35
N GLN A 533 27.91 7.61 -35.92
CA GLN A 533 26.80 8.43 -36.37
C GLN A 533 27.15 9.08 -37.71
N GLU A 534 26.29 8.96 -38.71
CA GLU A 534 26.37 9.77 -39.92
C GLU A 534 25.89 11.21 -39.66
N SER A 535 24.85 11.35 -38.82
CA SER A 535 24.29 12.62 -38.35
C SER A 535 23.93 12.54 -36.87
N LEU A 536 23.66 13.66 -36.21
CA LEU A 536 23.30 13.67 -34.77
C LEU A 536 22.06 12.79 -34.47
N ASN A 537 21.14 12.67 -35.42
CA ASN A 537 19.91 11.88 -35.30
C ASN A 537 20.08 10.41 -35.70
N ASP A 538 21.21 10.05 -36.31
CA ASP A 538 21.52 8.66 -36.61
C ASP A 538 21.89 7.93 -35.32
N VAL A 539 21.07 6.95 -34.96
CA VAL A 539 21.24 6.15 -33.74
C VAL A 539 21.21 4.65 -34.04
N ALA A 540 21.33 4.26 -35.31
CA ALA A 540 21.22 2.86 -35.73
C ALA A 540 22.32 2.00 -35.09
N SER A 541 23.55 2.50 -35.03
CA SER A 541 24.68 1.80 -34.41
C SER A 541 24.56 1.66 -32.88
N LEU A 542 23.68 2.42 -32.23
CA LEU A 542 23.45 2.33 -30.78
C LEU A 542 22.53 1.15 -30.41
N LEU A 543 21.56 0.80 -31.26
CA LEU A 543 20.57 -0.26 -31.01
C LEU A 543 21.18 -1.60 -30.53
N PRO A 544 22.17 -2.21 -31.22
CA PRO A 544 22.73 -3.49 -30.78
C PRO A 544 23.48 -3.38 -29.43
N ILE A 545 23.88 -2.18 -29.02
CA ILE A 545 24.64 -1.94 -27.78
C ILE A 545 23.72 -1.85 -26.56
N LEU A 546 22.46 -1.43 -26.73
CA LEU A 546 21.50 -1.26 -25.62
C LEU A 546 21.33 -2.55 -24.82
N SER A 547 21.15 -3.67 -25.51
CA SER A 547 21.01 -4.99 -24.89
C SER A 547 22.24 -5.42 -24.10
N CYS A 548 23.45 -5.00 -24.50
CA CYS A 548 24.68 -5.34 -23.76
C CYS A 548 24.68 -4.74 -22.35
N PHE A 549 23.98 -3.61 -22.17
CA PHE A 549 23.85 -2.91 -20.89
C PHE A 549 22.47 -3.11 -20.24
N GLU A 550 21.69 -4.10 -20.70
CA GLU A 550 20.36 -4.39 -20.17
C GLU A 550 19.37 -3.23 -20.28
N LEU A 551 19.60 -2.28 -21.20
CA LEU A 551 18.73 -1.14 -21.49
C LEU A 551 17.53 -1.58 -22.35
N PHE A 552 16.61 -0.66 -22.63
CA PHE A 552 15.50 -0.94 -23.54
C PHE A 552 16.02 -1.21 -24.96
N PRO A 553 15.76 -2.38 -25.57
CA PRO A 553 16.51 -2.82 -26.75
C PRO A 553 15.91 -2.37 -28.08
N TYR A 554 14.66 -1.88 -28.11
CA TYR A 554 13.95 -1.61 -29.37
C TYR A 554 14.22 -0.24 -29.94
N GLU A 555 14.55 0.74 -29.10
CA GLU A 555 14.97 2.06 -29.52
C GLU A 555 15.78 2.74 -28.41
N PRO A 556 16.66 3.70 -28.74
CA PRO A 556 17.37 4.47 -27.74
C PRO A 556 16.42 5.45 -27.05
N LEU A 557 16.31 5.31 -25.74
CA LEU A 557 15.47 6.16 -24.90
C LEU A 557 16.32 6.93 -23.87
N GLY A 558 16.01 8.20 -23.65
CA GLY A 558 16.71 9.07 -22.71
C GLY A 558 17.99 9.69 -23.27
N LEU A 559 18.01 10.01 -24.57
CA LEU A 559 19.13 10.71 -25.21
C LEU A 559 19.13 12.20 -24.86
N TYR A 560 20.33 12.75 -24.77
CA TYR A 560 20.60 14.19 -24.78
C TYR A 560 21.76 14.49 -25.73
N HIS A 561 21.50 15.19 -26.83
CA HIS A 561 22.46 15.51 -27.89
C HIS A 561 23.30 14.29 -28.34
N GLY A 562 22.62 13.16 -28.61
CA GLY A 562 23.28 11.92 -29.06
C GLY A 562 24.04 11.17 -27.97
N ILE A 563 23.76 11.43 -26.68
CA ILE A 563 24.36 10.71 -25.56
C ILE A 563 23.27 10.05 -24.72
N LEU A 564 23.37 8.74 -24.52
CA LEU A 564 22.58 8.00 -23.52
C LEU A 564 23.42 7.85 -22.26
N ARG A 565 22.90 8.37 -21.14
CA ARG A 565 23.54 8.28 -19.82
C ARG A 565 22.73 7.39 -18.90
N PHE A 566 23.41 6.53 -18.16
CA PHE A 566 22.79 5.75 -17.07
C PHE A 566 23.84 5.45 -15.98
N ASN A 567 23.35 5.14 -14.78
CA ASN A 567 24.18 4.63 -13.70
C ASN A 567 23.90 3.13 -13.50
N SER A 568 24.92 2.35 -13.21
CA SER A 568 24.77 0.96 -12.79
C SER A 568 25.79 0.62 -11.72
N ASN A 569 25.32 0.16 -10.56
CA ASN A 569 26.18 -0.26 -9.44
C ASN A 569 27.24 0.80 -9.07
N GLN A 570 26.86 2.09 -8.99
CA GLN A 570 27.74 3.24 -8.71
C GLN A 570 28.65 3.67 -9.88
N TYR A 571 28.69 2.95 -10.99
CA TYR A 571 29.43 3.33 -12.19
C TYR A 571 28.57 4.17 -13.14
N HIS A 572 29.14 5.22 -13.69
CA HIS A 572 28.51 6.08 -14.69
C HIS A 572 28.90 5.63 -16.10
N PHE A 573 27.90 5.37 -16.93
CA PHE A 573 28.10 5.00 -18.32
C PHE A 573 27.57 6.08 -19.25
N TYR A 574 28.35 6.38 -20.28
CA TYR A 574 28.00 7.27 -21.38
C TYR A 574 28.08 6.49 -22.70
N LEU A 575 26.95 6.28 -23.37
CA LEU A 575 26.93 5.80 -24.75
C LEU A 575 26.88 7.02 -25.65
N VAL A 576 27.98 7.33 -26.31
CA VAL A 576 28.27 8.63 -26.93
C VAL A 576 28.29 8.50 -28.43
N GLY A 577 27.45 9.26 -29.13
CA GLY A 577 27.46 9.31 -30.58
C GLY A 577 28.65 10.12 -31.11
N SER A 578 29.27 9.65 -32.19
CA SER A 578 30.46 10.29 -32.77
C SER A 578 30.20 11.68 -33.38
N LYS A 579 28.93 12.09 -33.52
CA LYS A 579 28.53 13.44 -33.95
C LYS A 579 27.98 14.30 -32.81
N SER A 580 28.02 13.81 -31.56
CA SER A 580 27.59 14.58 -30.40
C SER A 580 28.45 15.85 -30.22
N PRO A 581 27.85 17.02 -29.95
CA PRO A 581 28.60 18.25 -29.66
C PRO A 581 29.43 18.18 -28.37
N HIS A 582 29.17 17.20 -27.51
CA HIS A 582 29.90 17.01 -26.24
C HIS A 582 31.08 16.06 -26.38
N TYR A 583 31.26 15.43 -27.54
CA TYR A 583 32.37 14.53 -27.82
C TYR A 583 33.45 15.27 -28.62
N ALA A 584 34.62 15.49 -28.02
CA ALA A 584 35.76 15.95 -28.78
C ALA A 584 36.30 14.78 -29.60
N ASN A 585 36.40 14.93 -30.93
CA ASN A 585 37.18 14.03 -31.78
C ASN A 585 38.65 14.15 -31.37
N VAL A 586 39.08 13.37 -30.39
CA VAL A 586 40.48 13.22 -30.00
C VAL A 586 41.12 12.11 -30.81
#